data_AF-A0AAU4I2M9-F1
#
_entry.id   AF-A0AAU4I2M9-F1
#
_cell.length_a   1.000
_cell.length_b   1.000
_cell.length_c   1.000
_cell.angle_alpha   90.00
_cell.angle_beta   90.00
_cell.angle_gamma   90.00
#
_symmetry.space_group_name_H-M   'P 1'
#
loop_
_entity.id
_entity.type
_entity.pdbx_description
1 polymer ?
#
loop_
_entity_poly.entity_id
_entity_poly.type
_entity_poly.pdbx_seq_one_letter_code
_entity_poly.pdbx_strand_id
1 'polypeptide(L)'
;MTLADLWRRPEPPAHLLRPQLPRLPLDPAPHDTQWTIDLIDTWNMTIETQPYVAEGRTKVDLPGREYMAVRLTRLITPTAT
;
A
#
# COMPACT_ATOMS: atom_id res chain seq x y z
N MET A 1 21.05 38.86 -12.31
CA MET A 1 20.09 37.76 -12.08
C MET A 1 20.91 36.48 -11.97
N THR A 2 21.22 36.06 -10.75
CA THR A 2 22.16 34.96 -10.49
C THR A 2 21.42 33.73 -9.93
N LEU A 3 22.01 32.54 -10.02
CA LEU A 3 21.47 31.30 -9.44
C LEU A 3 21.15 31.42 -7.93
N ALA A 4 21.80 32.36 -7.22
CA ALA A 4 21.52 32.65 -5.81
C ALA A 4 20.18 33.39 -5.57
N ASP A 5 19.62 34.05 -6.59
CA ASP A 5 18.34 34.77 -6.48
C ASP A 5 17.12 33.86 -6.56
N LEU A 6 17.27 32.64 -7.08
CA LEU A 6 16.17 31.67 -7.26
C LEU A 6 15.73 30.98 -5.95
N TRP A 7 16.55 31.03 -4.89
CA TRP A 7 16.27 30.41 -3.59
C TRP A 7 15.49 31.32 -2.63
N ARG A 8 15.27 32.60 -2.99
CA ARG A 8 14.54 33.58 -2.18
C ARG A 8 13.02 33.58 -2.46
N ARG A 9 12.44 32.43 -2.78
CA ARG A 9 10.98 32.30 -2.87
C ARG A 9 10.40 32.28 -1.46
N PRO A 10 9.37 33.07 -1.14
CA PRO A 10 8.65 32.88 0.11
C PRO A 10 8.06 31.47 0.11
N GLU A 11 8.24 30.75 1.21
CA GLU A 11 7.52 29.50 1.50
C GLU A 11 6.03 29.70 1.14
N PRO A 12 5.42 28.83 0.31
CA PRO A 12 4.00 28.97 0.00
C PRO A 12 3.22 28.90 1.33
N PRO A 13 2.22 29.77 1.54
CA PRO A 13 1.45 29.78 2.78
C PRO A 13 0.91 28.36 3.04
N ALA A 14 1.03 27.89 4.28
CA ALA A 14 0.75 26.51 4.68
C ALA A 14 -0.65 26.00 4.23
N HIS A 15 -1.60 26.89 3.96
CA HIS A 15 -2.91 26.56 3.42
C HIS A 15 -2.88 26.01 1.97
N LEU A 16 -1.78 26.14 1.23
CA LEU A 16 -1.62 25.63 -0.15
C LEU A 16 -0.98 24.23 -0.23
N LEU A 17 -0.49 23.68 0.89
CA LEU A 17 0.33 22.46 0.90
C LEU A 17 -0.41 21.17 1.28
N ARG A 18 -1.74 21.09 1.19
CA ARG A 18 -2.46 19.82 1.39
C ARG A 18 -3.65 19.65 0.46
N PRO A 19 -3.51 18.97 -0.70
CA PRO A 19 -4.65 18.25 -1.23
C PRO A 19 -5.04 17.23 -0.16
N GLN A 20 -6.24 17.37 0.38
CA GLN A 20 -6.85 16.34 1.21
C GLN A 20 -7.06 15.15 0.28
N LEU A 21 -6.04 14.28 0.14
CA LEU A 21 -6.25 12.96 -0.41
C LEU A 21 -7.46 12.40 0.35
N PRO A 22 -8.50 11.89 -0.33
CA PRO A 22 -9.60 11.25 0.36
C PRO A 22 -8.98 10.24 1.30
N ARG A 23 -9.13 10.48 2.62
CA ARG A 23 -8.73 9.52 3.63
C ARG A 23 -9.51 8.28 3.25
N LEU A 24 -8.82 7.24 2.78
CA LEU A 24 -9.43 5.93 2.72
C LEU A 24 -10.03 5.72 4.11
N PRO A 25 -11.34 5.46 4.26
CA PRO A 25 -11.91 5.11 5.55
C PRO A 25 -11.23 3.81 5.96
N LEU A 26 -10.12 3.95 6.69
CA LEU A 26 -9.56 2.92 7.52
C LEU A 26 -10.37 2.96 8.80
N ASP A 27 -11.69 2.75 8.69
CA ASP A 27 -12.39 2.13 9.80
C ASP A 27 -11.54 0.91 10.15
N PRO A 28 -11.22 0.66 11.44
CA PRO A 28 -10.46 -0.51 11.82
C PRO A 28 -11.16 -1.67 11.16
N ALA A 29 -10.49 -2.23 10.17
CA ALA A 29 -11.07 -3.24 9.31
C ALA A 29 -11.54 -4.30 10.31
N PRO A 30 -12.85 -4.65 10.35
CA PRO A 30 -13.34 -5.60 11.33
C PRO A 30 -12.42 -6.82 11.34
N HIS A 31 -12.37 -7.55 12.46
CA HIS A 31 -11.60 -8.81 12.54
C HIS A 31 -11.88 -9.76 11.35
N ASP A 32 -12.98 -9.54 10.61
CA ASP A 32 -13.40 -10.19 9.36
C ASP A 32 -12.77 -9.64 8.06
N THR A 33 -11.68 -8.86 8.13
CA THR A 33 -11.07 -8.34 6.90
C THR A 33 -10.18 -9.38 6.26
N GLN A 34 -10.69 -9.90 5.16
CA GLN A 34 -10.07 -10.90 4.32
C GLN A 34 -9.10 -10.28 3.31
N TRP A 35 -7.99 -10.97 3.06
CA TRP A 35 -6.94 -10.56 2.12
C TRP A 35 -6.54 -11.72 1.22
N THR A 36 -6.32 -11.43 -0.07
CA THR A 36 -5.49 -12.29 -0.91
C THR A 36 -4.03 -11.87 -0.76
N ILE A 37 -3.14 -12.87 -0.84
CA ILE A 37 -1.70 -12.68 -0.73
C ILE A 37 -1.07 -13.09 -2.06
N ASP A 38 -0.29 -12.17 -2.64
CA ASP A 38 0.60 -12.49 -3.74
C ASP A 38 2.06 -12.45 -3.28
N LEU A 39 2.81 -13.49 -3.59
CA LEU A 39 4.26 -13.51 -3.49
C LEU A 39 4.85 -13.05 -4.82
N ILE A 40 5.59 -11.96 -4.80
CA ILE A 40 6.20 -11.36 -5.98
C ILE A 40 7.70 -11.60 -5.90
N ASP A 41 8.22 -12.37 -6.84
CA ASP A 41 9.65 -12.48 -7.08
C ASP A 41 10.04 -11.39 -8.09
N THR A 42 10.69 -10.34 -7.60
CA THR A 42 11.03 -9.19 -8.43
C THR A 42 12.23 -9.44 -9.35
N TRP A 43 12.98 -10.51 -9.11
CA TRP A 43 14.10 -10.91 -9.96
C TRP A 43 13.64 -11.77 -11.13
N ASN A 44 12.83 -12.80 -10.84
CA ASN A 44 12.27 -13.69 -11.86
C ASN A 44 11.00 -13.11 -12.51
N MET A 45 10.54 -11.94 -12.04
CA MET A 45 9.33 -11.25 -12.52
C MET A 45 8.08 -12.12 -12.44
N THR A 46 7.96 -12.93 -11.38
CA THR A 46 6.81 -13.82 -11.16
C THR A 46 5.92 -13.35 -10.03
N ILE A 47 4.64 -13.73 -10.12
CA ILE A 47 3.63 -13.47 -9.10
C ILE A 47 2.94 -14.80 -8.81
N GLU A 48 2.95 -15.21 -7.54
CA GLU A 48 2.28 -16.42 -7.06
C GLU A 48 1.23 -16.06 -6.02
N THR A 49 -0.04 -16.17 -6.40
CA THR A 49 -1.16 -15.98 -5.48
C THR A 49 -1.26 -17.19 -4.56
N GLN A 50 -1.27 -16.94 -3.25
CA GLN A 50 -1.44 -17.98 -2.26
C GLN A 50 -2.86 -18.57 -2.32
N PRO A 51 -3.03 -19.88 -2.12
CA PRO A 51 -4.33 -20.54 -2.29
C PRO A 51 -5.30 -20.27 -1.14
N TYR A 52 -4.88 -19.55 -0.10
CA TYR A 52 -5.67 -19.26 1.09
C TYR A 52 -5.92 -17.75 1.23
N VAL A 53 -7.00 -17.43 1.92
CA VAL A 53 -7.34 -16.07 2.32
C VAL A 53 -6.78 -15.82 3.71
N ALA A 54 -6.11 -14.68 3.89
CA ALA A 54 -5.61 -14.25 5.18
C ALA A 54 -6.62 -13.39 5.92
N GLU A 55 -6.73 -13.61 7.23
CA GLU A 55 -7.54 -12.85 8.16
C GLU A 55 -6.72 -12.58 9.43
N GLY A 56 -6.86 -11.39 10.01
CA GLY A 56 -6.16 -11.02 11.23
C GLY A 56 -4.63 -11.15 11.13
N ARG A 57 -4.01 -11.81 12.13
CA ARG A 57 -2.56 -12.02 12.18
C ARG A 57 -2.20 -13.31 11.44
N THR A 58 -1.65 -13.19 10.23
CA THR A 58 -1.20 -14.32 9.42
C THR A 58 0.31 -14.32 9.25
N LYS A 59 0.90 -15.53 9.22
CA LYS A 59 2.29 -15.73 8.83
C LYS A 59 2.31 -16.23 7.38
N VAL A 60 3.17 -15.62 6.57
CA VAL A 60 3.37 -16.01 5.17
C VAL A 60 4.78 -16.56 5.05
N ASP A 61 4.90 -17.79 4.57
CA ASP A 61 6.20 -18.39 4.32
C ASP A 61 6.73 -17.90 2.97
N LEU A 62 7.95 -17.37 3.00
CA LEU A 62 8.63 -16.88 1.81
C LEU A 62 9.59 -17.96 1.28
N PRO A 63 9.71 -18.10 -0.05
CA PRO A 63 10.82 -18.85 -0.62
C PRO A 63 12.10 -18.13 -0.17
N GLY A 64 13.01 -18.82 0.51
CA GLY A 64 14.22 -18.26 1.16
C GLY A 64 15.27 -17.73 0.18
N ARG A 65 14.87 -16.85 -0.73
CA ARG A 65 15.67 -16.16 -1.74
C ARG A 65 15.46 -14.65 -1.58
N GLU A 66 16.40 -13.88 -2.08
CA GLU A 66 16.38 -12.42 -2.00
C GLU A 66 15.31 -11.81 -2.92
N TYR A 67 15.03 -10.52 -2.73
CA TYR A 67 14.17 -9.71 -3.60
C TYR A 67 12.71 -10.18 -3.71
N MET A 68 12.22 -10.82 -2.65
CA MET A 68 10.80 -11.16 -2.49
C MET A 68 9.99 -9.96 -1.96
N ALA A 69 8.82 -9.75 -2.53
CA ALA A 69 7.81 -8.81 -2.03
C ALA A 69 6.49 -9.53 -1.77
N VAL A 70 5.71 -9.03 -0.80
CA VAL A 70 4.37 -9.51 -0.49
C VAL A 70 3.38 -8.41 -0.83
N ARG A 71 2.38 -8.72 -1.65
CA ARG A 71 1.24 -7.84 -1.92
C ARG A 71 -0.01 -8.39 -1.26
N LEU A 72 -0.64 -7.56 -0.43
CA LEU A 72 -1.94 -7.85 0.17
C LEU A 72 -3.02 -7.07 -0.57
N THR A 73 -4.06 -7.76 -1.03
CA THR A 73 -5.24 -7.13 -1.62
C THR A 73 -6.46 -7.43 -0.78
N ARG A 74 -7.15 -6.39 -0.30
CA ARG A 74 -8.35 -6.56 0.52
C ARG A 74 -9.44 -7.19 -0.33
N LEU A 75 -10.07 -8.25 0.18
CA LEU A 75 -11.31 -8.76 -0.37
C LEU A 75 -12.45 -7.89 0.16
N ILE A 76 -13.07 -7.14 -0.75
CA ILE A 76 -14.29 -6.39 -0.46
C ILE A 76 -15.45 -7.30 -0.89
N THR A 77 -16.08 -7.97 0.07
CA THR A 77 -17.35 -8.63 -0.21
C THR A 77 -18.39 -7.53 -0.41
N PRO A 78 -19.00 -7.42 -1.60
CA PRO A 78 -20.09 -6.46 -1.77
C PRO A 78 -21.24 -6.86 -0.85
N THR A 79 -21.64 -5.95 0.04
CA THR A 79 -22.85 -6.12 0.84
C THR A 79 -24.04 -6.23 -0.12
N ALA A 80 -24.71 -7.38 -0.11
CA ALA A 80 -25.93 -7.57 -0.90
C ALA A 80 -26.96 -6.49 -0.51
N THR A 81 -27.48 -5.79 -1.52
CA THR A 81 -28.53 -4.75 -1.38
C THR A 81 -29.87 -5.38 -1.05
#